data_AF-A0ABC8C4C5-F1
#
_entry.id   AF-A0ABC8C4C5-F1
#
_cell.length_a   1.000
_cell.length_b   1.000
_cell.length_c   1.000
_cell.angle_alpha   90.00
_cell.angle_beta   90.00
_cell.angle_gamma   90.00
#
_symmetry.space_group_name_H-M   'P 1'
#
loop_
_entity.id
_entity.type
_entity.pdbx_description
1 polymer ?
#
loop_
_entity_poly.entity_id
_entity_poly.type
_entity_poly.pdbx_seq_one_letter_code
_entity_poly.pdbx_strand_id
1 'polypeptide(L)'
;MTYLESAKNLTGSAAALGGLALTFAGFAGTYWPVVVAGLYGAGALIAPPTRPPAPEFPDPSSQLSALRADLTTLREYLDRVELPPAATALIGSLTKLVDGLLEPGWVSQALAQDPEGVHVLARAVHRDLPESVDAFVRTRWWTRMAPGQQDPEEQLERQLSLLHREVEALVAGLREAEEIRQRSHTRYLEDRGPERNRAWEKEPGKGRPPEP
;
A
#
# COMPACT_ATOMS: atom_id res chain seq x y z
N MET A 1 -9.85 25.36 22.60
CA MET A 1 -11.26 25.28 22.14
C MET A 1 -11.75 23.83 21.96
N THR A 2 -11.09 22.83 22.55
CA THR A 2 -11.35 21.39 22.27
C THR A 2 -12.50 20.79 23.09
N TYR A 3 -12.98 21.48 24.13
CA TYR A 3 -14.00 20.95 25.05
C TYR A 3 -15.43 21.08 24.52
N LEU A 4 -15.69 22.02 23.61
CA LEU A 4 -17.02 22.25 23.02
C LEU A 4 -17.38 21.19 21.97
N GLU A 5 -16.38 20.62 21.28
CA GLU A 5 -16.58 19.56 20.26
C GLU A 5 -16.47 18.14 20.84
N SER A 6 -16.19 18.01 22.14
CA SER A 6 -16.07 16.69 22.75
C SER A 6 -17.42 15.98 22.76
N ALA A 7 -17.45 14.70 22.35
CA ALA A 7 -18.65 13.85 22.39
C ALA A 7 -19.34 13.84 23.77
N LYS A 8 -18.56 14.06 24.84
CA LYS A 8 -19.05 14.24 26.22
C LYS A 8 -19.91 15.49 26.39
N ASN A 9 -19.51 16.61 25.81
CA ASN A 9 -20.23 17.88 25.89
C ASN A 9 -21.49 17.88 25.01
N LEU A 10 -21.40 17.30 23.80
CA LEU A 10 -22.58 17.14 22.93
C LEU A 10 -23.66 16.25 23.57
N THR A 11 -23.27 15.07 24.08
CA THR A 11 -24.22 14.13 24.69
C THR A 11 -24.77 14.68 26.00
N GLY A 12 -23.93 15.33 26.81
CA GLY A 12 -24.36 16.04 28.01
C GLY A 12 -25.34 17.18 27.70
N SER A 13 -25.08 17.97 26.67
CA SER A 13 -25.95 19.09 26.27
C SER A 13 -27.29 18.61 25.70
N ALA A 14 -27.30 17.55 24.90
CA ALA A 14 -28.53 16.94 24.38
C ALA A 14 -29.40 16.36 25.52
N ALA A 15 -28.80 15.70 26.50
CA ALA A 15 -29.49 15.21 27.68
C ALA A 15 -30.02 16.37 28.55
N ALA A 16 -29.23 17.41 28.76
CA ALA A 16 -29.63 18.61 29.49
C ALA A 16 -30.85 19.32 28.85
N LEU A 17 -30.88 19.41 27.51
CA LEU A 17 -32.03 19.92 26.77
C LEU A 17 -33.28 19.03 26.96
N GLY A 18 -33.12 17.71 27.00
CA GLY A 18 -34.20 16.78 27.35
C GLY A 18 -34.74 17.00 28.76
N GLY A 19 -33.86 17.24 29.73
CA GLY A 19 -34.24 17.60 31.11
C GLY A 19 -34.97 18.96 31.18
N LEU A 20 -34.58 19.91 30.33
CA LEU A 20 -35.27 21.20 30.22
C LEU A 20 -36.67 21.06 29.62
N ALA A 21 -36.87 20.22 28.60
CA ALA A 21 -38.20 19.93 28.06
C ALA A 21 -39.12 19.27 29.11
N LEU A 22 -38.58 18.37 29.94
CA LEU A 22 -39.31 17.72 31.03
C LEU A 22 -39.76 18.71 32.12
N THR A 23 -38.95 19.74 32.38
CA THR A 23 -39.27 20.78 33.35
C THR A 23 -40.36 21.71 32.83
N PHE A 24 -40.35 22.07 31.55
CA PHE A 24 -41.46 22.81 30.91
C PHE A 24 -42.77 22.00 30.83
N ALA A 25 -42.70 20.67 30.78
CA ALA A 25 -43.87 19.79 30.87
C ALA A 25 -44.45 19.67 32.31
N GLY A 26 -43.88 20.37 33.29
CA GLY A 26 -44.39 20.47 34.66
C GLY A 26 -43.90 19.39 35.63
N PHE A 27 -43.01 18.49 35.21
CA PHE A 27 -42.62 17.31 35.99
C PHE A 27 -41.57 17.55 37.09
N ALA A 28 -40.91 18.71 37.13
CA ALA A 28 -39.73 18.91 37.99
C ALA A 28 -39.76 20.14 38.92
N GLY A 29 -40.74 21.04 38.78
CA GLY A 29 -40.97 22.16 39.72
C GLY A 29 -39.70 22.97 40.04
N THR A 30 -39.53 23.38 41.31
CA THR A 30 -38.38 24.18 41.78
C THR A 30 -37.04 23.45 41.69
N TYR A 31 -37.02 22.12 41.57
CA TYR A 31 -35.81 21.30 41.54
C TYR A 31 -35.21 21.14 40.12
N TRP A 32 -35.75 21.85 39.14
CA TRP A 32 -35.29 21.82 37.75
C TRP A 32 -33.77 21.99 37.54
N PRO A 33 -33.03 22.84 38.28
CA PRO A 33 -31.59 23.00 38.03
C PRO A 33 -30.81 21.73 38.37
N VAL A 34 -31.25 20.99 39.39
CA VAL A 34 -30.60 19.74 39.84
C VAL A 34 -30.84 18.62 38.84
N VAL A 35 -32.05 18.54 38.27
CA VAL A 35 -32.39 17.55 37.23
C VAL A 35 -31.56 17.79 35.96
N VAL A 36 -31.42 19.04 35.53
CA VAL A 36 -30.62 19.39 34.35
C VAL A 36 -29.13 19.10 34.58
N ALA A 37 -28.58 19.47 35.74
CA ALA A 37 -27.19 19.17 36.08
C ALA A 37 -26.93 17.65 36.17
N GLY A 38 -27.88 16.90 36.72
CA GLY A 38 -27.83 15.44 36.81
C GLY A 38 -27.86 14.76 35.44
N LEU A 39 -28.78 15.18 34.55
CA LEU A 39 -28.85 14.64 33.19
C LEU A 39 -27.63 15.01 32.35
N TYR A 40 -27.10 16.22 32.50
CA TYR A 40 -25.86 16.62 31.84
C TYR A 40 -24.69 15.73 32.27
N GLY A 41 -24.53 15.52 33.59
CA GLY A 41 -23.50 14.65 34.14
C GLY A 41 -23.64 13.19 33.69
N ALA A 42 -24.87 12.65 33.71
CA ALA A 42 -25.15 11.30 33.25
C ALA A 42 -24.89 11.14 31.74
N GLY A 43 -25.30 12.12 30.92
CA GLY A 43 -25.02 12.14 29.48
C GLY A 43 -23.53 12.23 29.17
N ALA A 44 -22.77 13.01 29.95
CA ALA A 44 -21.32 13.12 29.80
C ALA A 44 -20.57 11.84 30.20
N LEU A 45 -21.13 11.02 31.10
CA LEU A 45 -20.57 9.73 31.53
C LEU A 45 -20.90 8.57 30.57
N ILE A 46 -22.07 8.62 29.92
CA ILE A 46 -22.50 7.64 28.92
C ILE A 46 -21.82 7.89 27.56
N ALA A 47 -21.34 9.10 27.33
CA ALA A 47 -20.69 9.48 26.08
C ALA A 47 -19.54 8.51 25.73
N PRO A 48 -19.52 7.97 24.48
CA PRO A 48 -18.51 7.02 24.05
C PRO A 48 -17.10 7.58 24.27
N PRO A 49 -16.17 6.78 24.83
CA PRO A 49 -14.80 7.23 25.02
C PRO A 49 -14.20 7.59 23.66
N THR A 50 -13.60 8.78 23.57
CA THR A 50 -12.83 9.20 22.40
C THR A 50 -11.66 8.26 22.24
N ARG A 51 -11.72 7.42 21.19
CA ARG A 51 -10.62 6.52 20.84
C ARG A 51 -9.47 7.36 20.30
N PRO A 52 -8.22 7.18 20.77
CA PRO A 52 -7.09 7.80 20.10
C PRO A 52 -7.08 7.38 18.62
N PRO A 53 -6.73 8.28 17.69
CA PRO A 53 -6.62 7.92 16.27
C PRO A 53 -5.61 6.78 16.14
N ALA A 54 -5.93 5.80 15.30
CA ALA A 54 -5.00 4.72 15.01
C ALA A 54 -3.72 5.31 14.38
N PRO A 55 -2.54 4.77 14.68
CA PRO A 55 -1.30 5.20 14.01
C PRO A 55 -1.44 4.98 12.50
N GLU A 56 -1.13 6.02 11.73
CA GLU A 56 -1.05 5.93 10.27
C GLU A 56 0.23 5.19 9.89
N PHE A 57 0.08 4.00 9.32
CA PHE A 57 1.18 3.31 8.68
C PHE A 57 1.28 3.78 7.22
N PRO A 58 2.50 3.93 6.67
CA PRO A 58 2.66 4.34 5.29
C PRO A 58 1.93 3.37 4.36
N ASP A 59 0.99 3.91 3.58
CA ASP A 59 0.27 3.14 2.57
C ASP A 59 1.27 2.51 1.59
N PRO A 60 1.08 1.27 1.14
CA PRO A 60 2.02 0.63 0.21
C PRO A 60 2.34 1.45 -1.05
N SER A 61 1.41 2.28 -1.53
CA SER A 61 1.65 3.18 -2.66
C SER A 61 2.62 4.33 -2.34
N SER A 62 2.73 4.74 -1.07
CA SER A 62 3.67 5.76 -0.62
C SER A 62 5.13 5.27 -0.71
N GLN A 63 5.36 3.98 -0.45
CA GLN A 63 6.69 3.36 -0.54
C GLN A 63 7.18 3.32 -1.99
N LEU A 64 6.32 2.94 -2.95
CA LEU A 64 6.67 2.96 -4.37
C LEU A 64 6.93 4.38 -4.88
N SER A 65 6.22 5.37 -4.33
CA SER A 65 6.42 6.78 -4.69
C SER A 65 7.76 7.32 -4.19
N ALA A 66 8.16 6.96 -2.97
CA ALA A 66 9.51 7.23 -2.48
C ALA A 66 10.57 6.55 -3.36
N LEU A 67 10.35 5.28 -3.74
CA LEU A 67 11.29 4.54 -4.57
C LEU A 67 11.47 5.13 -5.98
N ARG A 68 10.42 5.74 -6.57
CA ARG A 68 10.55 6.50 -7.83
C ARG A 68 11.47 7.72 -7.67
N ALA A 69 11.35 8.44 -6.56
CA ALA A 69 12.22 9.58 -6.27
C ALA A 69 13.68 9.13 -6.04
N ASP A 70 13.87 8.01 -5.36
CA ASP A 70 15.19 7.42 -5.13
C ASP A 70 15.83 6.94 -6.43
N LEU A 71 15.05 6.33 -7.33
CA LEU A 71 15.53 5.94 -8.66
C LEU A 71 15.95 7.16 -9.50
N THR A 72 15.22 8.27 -9.38
CA THR A 72 15.60 9.53 -10.04
C THR A 72 16.94 10.03 -9.50
N THR A 73 17.10 10.04 -8.18
CA THR A 73 18.36 10.42 -7.51
C THR A 73 19.52 9.50 -7.92
N LEU A 74 19.26 8.20 -8.03
CA LEU A 74 20.25 7.21 -8.47
C LEU A 74 20.69 7.46 -9.91
N ARG A 75 19.77 7.77 -10.82
CA ARG A 75 20.09 8.11 -12.21
C ARG A 75 21.00 9.34 -12.29
N GLU A 76 20.71 10.39 -11.52
CA GLU A 76 21.57 11.58 -11.45
C GLU A 76 22.98 11.25 -10.92
N TYR A 77 23.11 10.31 -9.99
CA TYR A 77 24.41 9.81 -9.54
C TYR A 77 25.14 9.06 -10.67
N LEU A 78 24.45 8.14 -11.34
CA LEU A 78 25.04 7.32 -12.41
C LEU A 78 25.50 8.17 -13.60
N ASP A 79 24.78 9.25 -13.94
CA ASP A 79 25.15 10.19 -15.00
C ASP A 79 26.46 10.95 -14.72
N ARG A 80 26.88 11.02 -13.45
CA ARG A 80 28.15 11.65 -13.05
C ARG A 80 29.34 10.68 -13.12
N VAL A 81 29.10 9.38 -13.31
CA VAL A 81 30.14 8.34 -13.33
C VAL A 81 30.44 7.96 -14.78
N GLU A 82 31.72 7.94 -15.13
CA GLU A 82 32.16 7.49 -16.45
C GLU A 82 32.16 5.95 -16.53
N LEU A 83 31.04 5.41 -17.03
CA LEU A 83 30.79 3.98 -17.14
C LEU A 83 31.16 3.44 -18.54
N PRO A 84 31.61 2.18 -18.64
CA PRO A 84 31.82 1.51 -19.93
C PRO A 84 30.50 1.40 -20.72
N PRO A 85 30.53 1.45 -22.06
CA PRO A 85 29.31 1.42 -22.88
C PRO A 85 28.39 0.22 -22.62
N ALA A 86 28.96 -0.96 -22.36
CA ALA A 86 28.20 -2.17 -22.04
C ALA A 86 27.48 -2.06 -20.68
N ALA A 87 28.14 -1.52 -19.66
CA ALA A 87 27.54 -1.24 -18.36
C ALA A 87 26.41 -0.21 -18.46
N THR A 88 26.60 0.87 -19.24
CA THR A 88 25.56 1.87 -19.51
C THR A 88 24.34 1.24 -20.18
N ALA A 89 24.52 0.34 -21.15
CA ALA A 89 23.42 -0.36 -21.81
C ALA A 89 22.65 -1.29 -20.86
N LEU A 90 23.36 -2.01 -19.98
CA LEU A 90 22.74 -2.87 -18.96
C LEU A 90 21.95 -2.06 -17.93
N ILE A 91 22.52 -0.97 -17.43
CA ILE A 91 21.84 -0.04 -16.50
C ILE A 91 20.60 0.57 -17.17
N GLY A 92 20.71 1.00 -18.42
CA GLY A 92 19.57 1.51 -19.20
C GLY A 92 18.45 0.48 -19.35
N SER A 93 18.80 -0.80 -19.50
CA SER A 93 17.82 -1.89 -19.58
C SER A 93 17.20 -2.21 -18.22
N LEU A 94 18.00 -2.25 -17.15
CA LEU A 94 17.55 -2.42 -15.77
C LEU A 94 16.59 -1.31 -15.35
N THR A 95 16.99 -0.04 -15.52
CA THR A 95 16.17 1.13 -15.18
C THR A 95 14.84 1.16 -15.92
N LYS A 96 14.79 0.77 -17.20
CA LYS A 96 13.52 0.61 -17.93
C LYS A 96 12.61 -0.45 -17.33
N LEU A 97 13.16 -1.58 -16.86
CA LEU A 97 12.36 -2.60 -16.17
C LEU A 97 11.81 -2.08 -14.86
N VAL A 98 12.66 -1.41 -14.06
CA VAL A 98 12.26 -0.79 -12.79
C VAL A 98 11.20 0.29 -13.01
N ASP A 99 11.37 1.15 -14.02
CA ASP A 99 10.37 2.16 -14.40
C ASP A 99 9.03 1.50 -14.74
N GLY A 100 9.04 0.41 -15.52
CA GLY A 100 7.82 -0.34 -15.85
C GLY A 100 7.13 -1.00 -14.65
N LEU A 101 7.89 -1.40 -13.62
CA LEU A 101 7.36 -1.91 -12.36
C LEU A 101 6.74 -0.80 -11.49
N LEU A 102 7.32 0.40 -11.54
CA LEU A 102 6.90 1.54 -10.73
C LEU A 102 5.81 2.39 -11.41
N GLU A 103 5.64 2.29 -12.73
CA GLU A 103 4.62 3.02 -13.49
C GLU A 103 3.22 2.75 -12.93
N PRO A 104 2.40 3.79 -12.69
CA PRO A 104 1.04 3.61 -12.18
C PRO A 104 0.22 2.64 -13.03
N GLY A 105 -0.26 1.58 -12.41
CA GLY A 105 -1.00 0.52 -13.09
C GLY A 105 -1.08 -0.75 -12.27
N TRP A 106 -1.62 -1.81 -12.87
CA TRP A 106 -1.84 -3.09 -12.18
C TRP A 106 -0.53 -3.70 -11.65
N VAL A 107 0.58 -3.53 -12.38
CA VAL A 107 1.90 -4.05 -11.98
C VAL A 107 2.36 -3.39 -10.67
N SER A 108 2.34 -2.05 -10.62
CA SER A 108 2.68 -1.31 -9.41
C SER A 108 1.74 -1.62 -8.24
N GLN A 109 0.46 -1.89 -8.50
CA GLN A 109 -0.50 -2.28 -7.46
C GLN A 109 -0.20 -3.69 -6.95
N ALA A 110 0.11 -4.64 -7.82
CA ALA A 110 0.51 -5.99 -7.45
C ALA A 110 1.82 -5.97 -6.64
N LEU A 111 2.81 -5.21 -7.10
CA LEU A 111 4.07 -5.00 -6.39
C LEU A 111 3.86 -4.36 -5.02
N ALA A 112 2.98 -3.36 -4.90
CA ALA A 112 2.66 -2.74 -3.61
C ALA A 112 2.07 -3.74 -2.59
N GLN A 113 1.44 -4.82 -3.06
CA GLN A 113 0.92 -5.89 -2.19
C GLN A 113 1.95 -7.00 -1.93
N ASP A 114 3.17 -6.89 -2.47
CA ASP A 114 4.27 -7.84 -2.31
C ASP A 114 5.45 -7.19 -1.55
N PRO A 115 5.51 -7.33 -0.21
CA PRO A 115 6.58 -6.75 0.60
C PRO A 115 7.98 -7.23 0.20
N GLU A 116 8.10 -8.48 -0.24
CA GLU A 116 9.40 -9.04 -0.68
C GLU A 116 9.82 -8.40 -2.00
N GLY A 117 8.89 -8.27 -2.96
CA GLY A 117 9.14 -7.56 -4.21
C GLY A 117 9.56 -6.10 -3.99
N VAL A 118 8.88 -5.38 -3.10
CA VAL A 118 9.27 -4.00 -2.73
C VAL A 118 10.67 -3.98 -2.09
N HIS A 119 10.96 -4.92 -1.19
CA HIS A 119 12.26 -5.01 -0.53
C HIS A 119 13.39 -5.30 -1.52
N VAL A 120 13.20 -6.23 -2.45
CA VAL A 120 14.18 -6.54 -3.51
C VAL A 120 14.48 -5.31 -4.35
N LEU A 121 13.45 -4.58 -4.76
CA LEU A 121 13.61 -3.37 -5.58
C LEU A 121 14.31 -2.25 -4.81
N ALA A 122 13.91 -2.02 -3.56
CA ALA A 122 14.54 -1.03 -2.68
C ALA A 122 16.02 -1.36 -2.44
N ARG A 123 16.35 -2.63 -2.16
CA ARG A 123 17.73 -3.10 -1.98
C ARG A 123 18.57 -2.89 -3.24
N ALA A 124 18.02 -3.22 -4.42
CA ALA A 124 18.72 -3.03 -5.69
C ALA A 124 19.05 -1.55 -5.95
N VAL A 125 18.10 -0.64 -5.70
CA VAL A 125 18.23 0.81 -5.92
C VAL A 125 19.13 1.46 -4.87
N HIS A 126 18.95 1.15 -3.58
CA HIS A 126 19.66 1.82 -2.49
C HIS A 126 21.05 1.27 -2.21
N ARG A 127 21.31 0.01 -2.56
CA ARG A 127 22.52 -0.68 -2.16
C ARG A 127 23.24 -1.33 -3.32
N ASP A 128 22.62 -2.33 -3.95
CA ASP A 128 23.38 -3.25 -4.79
C ASP A 128 23.91 -2.56 -6.07
N LEU A 129 23.14 -1.64 -6.65
CA LEU A 129 23.59 -0.86 -7.81
C LEU A 129 24.65 0.19 -7.43
N PRO A 130 24.45 1.06 -6.42
CA PRO A 130 25.49 1.96 -5.93
C PRO A 130 26.80 1.25 -5.54
N GLU A 131 26.70 0.11 -4.84
CA GLU A 131 27.86 -0.65 -4.37
C GLU A 131 28.65 -1.26 -5.54
N SER A 132 27.97 -1.80 -6.55
CA SER A 132 28.61 -2.32 -7.77
C SER A 132 29.38 -1.23 -8.52
N VAL A 133 28.79 -0.04 -8.65
CA VAL A 133 29.42 1.10 -9.31
C VAL A 133 30.59 1.67 -8.50
N ASP A 134 30.45 1.81 -7.18
CA ASP A 134 31.55 2.26 -6.32
C ASP A 134 32.74 1.28 -6.37
N ALA A 135 32.46 -0.02 -6.29
CA ALA A 135 33.47 -1.06 -6.41
C ALA A 135 34.20 -0.99 -7.77
N PHE A 136 33.47 -0.77 -8.86
CA PHE A 136 34.06 -0.55 -10.18
C PHE A 136 34.98 0.67 -10.21
N VAL A 137 34.51 1.84 -9.76
CA VAL A 137 35.29 3.09 -9.79
C VAL A 137 36.58 2.94 -8.97
N ARG A 138 36.48 2.35 -7.78
CA ARG A 138 37.61 2.09 -6.88
C ARG A 138 38.62 1.14 -7.51
N THR A 139 38.14 0.03 -8.10
CA THR A 139 39.02 -0.99 -8.67
C THR A 139 39.68 -0.48 -9.94
N ARG A 140 38.97 0.23 -10.82
CA ARG A 140 39.52 0.85 -12.03
C ARG A 140 40.67 1.80 -11.72
N TRP A 141 40.55 2.60 -10.66
CA TRP A 141 41.64 3.47 -10.22
C TRP A 141 42.86 2.68 -9.77
N TRP A 142 42.68 1.59 -9.03
CA TRP A 142 43.78 0.71 -8.62
C TRP A 142 44.45 -0.02 -9.79
N THR A 143 43.67 -0.54 -10.74
CA THR A 143 44.20 -1.24 -11.93
C THR A 143 45.08 -0.32 -12.79
N ARG A 144 44.81 1.00 -12.82
CA ARG A 144 45.69 1.98 -13.47
C ARG A 144 47.08 2.07 -12.82
N MET A 145 47.21 1.74 -11.53
CA MET A 145 48.48 1.81 -10.80
C MET A 145 49.18 0.45 -10.66
N ALA A 146 48.43 -0.65 -10.63
CA ALA A 146 48.98 -2.01 -10.52
C ALA A 146 48.18 -2.98 -11.41
N PRO A 147 48.49 -3.06 -12.72
CA PRO A 147 47.81 -3.95 -13.65
C PRO A 147 48.17 -5.41 -13.35
N GLY A 148 47.17 -6.26 -13.09
CA GLY A 148 47.36 -7.69 -12.80
C GLY A 148 46.19 -8.43 -12.13
N GLN A 149 45.07 -7.76 -11.84
CA GLN A 149 43.85 -8.34 -11.26
C GLN A 149 42.73 -8.50 -12.32
N GLN A 150 41.62 -9.16 -11.95
CA GLN A 150 40.40 -9.28 -12.78
C GLN A 150 39.99 -7.94 -13.39
N ASP A 151 39.47 -7.99 -14.63
CA ASP A 151 38.98 -6.82 -15.34
C ASP A 151 37.78 -6.18 -14.60
N PRO A 152 37.90 -4.92 -14.11
CA PRO A 152 36.81 -4.22 -13.44
C PRO A 152 35.55 -4.08 -14.30
N GLU A 153 35.70 -3.96 -15.63
CA GLU A 153 34.58 -3.78 -16.55
C GLU A 153 33.76 -5.08 -16.65
N GLU A 154 34.43 -6.21 -16.88
CA GLU A 154 33.77 -7.53 -16.92
C GLU A 154 33.06 -7.87 -15.59
N GLN A 155 33.66 -7.50 -14.45
CA GLN A 155 33.07 -7.74 -13.15
C GLN A 155 31.82 -6.90 -12.91
N LEU A 156 31.84 -5.62 -13.30
CA LEU A 156 30.67 -4.75 -13.23
C LEU A 156 29.54 -5.29 -14.12
N GLU A 157 29.85 -5.65 -15.37
CA GLU A 157 28.86 -6.22 -16.30
C GLU A 157 28.20 -7.49 -15.75
N ARG A 158 28.99 -8.36 -15.10
CA ARG A 158 28.47 -9.57 -14.44
C ARG A 158 27.51 -9.23 -13.29
N GLN A 159 27.87 -8.26 -12.45
CA GLN A 159 27.01 -7.80 -11.34
C GLN A 159 25.70 -7.20 -11.85
N LEU A 160 25.78 -6.31 -12.84
CA LEU A 160 24.60 -5.71 -13.47
C LEU A 160 23.70 -6.74 -14.14
N SER A 161 24.29 -7.76 -14.77
CA SER A 161 23.53 -8.87 -15.36
C SER A 161 22.81 -9.73 -14.33
N LEU A 162 23.38 -9.88 -13.12
CA LEU A 162 22.72 -10.58 -12.01
C LEU A 162 21.53 -9.77 -11.49
N LEU A 163 21.72 -8.46 -11.27
CA LEU A 163 20.65 -7.55 -10.86
C LEU A 163 19.51 -7.52 -11.87
N HIS A 164 19.83 -7.48 -13.16
CA HIS A 164 18.83 -7.53 -14.23
C HIS A 164 17.97 -8.80 -14.15
N ARG A 165 18.61 -9.97 -14.03
CA ARG A 165 17.89 -11.24 -13.90
C ARG A 165 17.03 -11.32 -12.65
N GLU A 166 17.47 -10.75 -11.54
CA GLU A 166 16.69 -10.70 -10.30
C GLU A 166 15.41 -9.86 -10.48
N VAL A 167 15.51 -8.70 -11.12
CA VAL A 167 14.35 -7.85 -11.44
C VAL A 167 13.44 -8.53 -12.47
N GLU A 168 13.99 -9.21 -13.48
CA GLU A 168 13.19 -10.00 -14.43
C GLU A 168 12.43 -11.13 -13.74
N ALA A 169 13.06 -11.83 -12.79
CA ALA A 169 12.42 -12.89 -12.02
C ALA A 169 11.26 -12.34 -11.16
N LEU A 170 11.43 -11.15 -10.59
CA LEU A 170 10.35 -10.45 -9.87
C LEU A 170 9.17 -10.15 -10.81
N VAL A 171 9.42 -9.62 -12.01
CA VAL A 171 8.37 -9.38 -13.01
C VAL A 171 7.65 -10.69 -13.37
N ALA A 172 8.39 -11.78 -13.56
CA ALA A 172 7.81 -13.09 -13.87
C ALA A 172 6.93 -13.60 -12.71
N GLY A 173 7.40 -13.46 -11.46
CA GLY A 173 6.62 -13.85 -10.27
C GLY A 173 5.32 -13.06 -10.12
N LEU A 174 5.33 -11.75 -10.39
CA LEU A 174 4.10 -10.94 -10.39
C LEU A 174 3.10 -11.40 -11.44
N ARG A 175 3.58 -11.76 -12.65
CA ARG A 175 2.71 -12.29 -13.71
C ARG A 175 2.11 -13.64 -13.33
N GLU A 176 2.92 -14.54 -12.80
CA GLU A 176 2.46 -15.87 -12.35
C GLU A 176 1.40 -15.75 -11.24
N ALA A 177 1.62 -14.86 -10.26
CA ALA A 177 0.66 -14.60 -9.20
C ALA A 177 -0.69 -14.09 -9.74
N GLU A 178 -0.67 -13.23 -10.76
CA GLU A 178 -1.87 -12.75 -11.42
C GLU A 178 -2.58 -13.86 -12.21
N GLU A 179 -1.84 -14.69 -12.94
CA GLU A 179 -2.41 -15.85 -13.63
C GLU A 179 -3.07 -16.84 -12.66
N ILE A 180 -2.48 -17.07 -11.49
CA ILE A 180 -3.07 -17.89 -10.42
C ILE A 180 -4.39 -17.25 -9.92
N ARG A 181 -4.40 -15.93 -9.72
CA ARG A 181 -5.59 -15.19 -9.28
C ARG A 181 -6.73 -15.29 -10.29
N GLN A 182 -6.44 -15.12 -11.58
CA GLN A 182 -7.43 -15.21 -12.65
C GLN A 182 -8.01 -16.63 -12.79
N ARG A 183 -7.15 -17.66 -12.74
CA ARG A 183 -7.59 -19.06 -12.75
C ARG A 183 -8.48 -19.38 -11.54
N SER A 184 -8.10 -18.91 -10.36
CA SER A 184 -8.87 -19.11 -9.14
C SER A 184 -10.24 -18.43 -9.21
N HIS A 185 -10.30 -17.21 -9.76
CA HIS A 185 -11.56 -16.49 -9.96
C HIS A 185 -12.47 -17.20 -10.96
N THR A 186 -11.90 -17.66 -12.08
CA THR A 186 -12.64 -18.42 -13.09
C THR A 186 -13.25 -19.68 -12.49
N ARG A 187 -12.45 -20.47 -11.76
CA ARG A 187 -12.93 -21.67 -11.05
C ARG A 187 -14.03 -21.35 -10.04
N TYR A 188 -13.89 -20.28 -9.26
CA TYR A 188 -14.94 -19.84 -8.33
C TYR A 188 -16.26 -19.51 -9.05
N LEU A 189 -16.20 -18.84 -10.20
CA LEU A 189 -17.39 -18.54 -11.00
C LEU A 189 -18.02 -19.81 -11.57
N GLU A 190 -17.19 -20.75 -12.04
CA GLU A 190 -17.61 -22.07 -12.52
C GLU A 190 -18.27 -22.90 -11.43
N ASP A 191 -17.79 -22.87 -10.19
CA ASP A 191 -18.37 -23.63 -9.06
C ASP A 191 -19.70 -23.03 -8.58
N ARG A 192 -19.85 -21.70 -8.65
CA ARG A 192 -21.09 -20.98 -8.26
C ARG A 192 -22.23 -21.16 -9.28
N GLY A 193 -21.92 -21.27 -10.56
CA GLY A 193 -22.89 -21.50 -11.64
C GLY A 193 -23.80 -22.73 -11.47
N PRO A 194 -23.27 -23.93 -11.21
CA PRO A 194 -24.02 -25.17 -11.05
C PRO A 194 -24.78 -25.25 -9.73
N GLU A 195 -24.32 -24.62 -8.64
CA GLU A 195 -25.13 -24.51 -7.41
C GLU A 195 -26.38 -23.66 -7.63
N ARG A 196 -26.26 -22.54 -8.37
CA ARG A 196 -27.43 -21.75 -8.76
C ARG A 196 -28.35 -22.56 -9.65
N ASN A 197 -27.83 -23.26 -10.67
CA ASN A 197 -28.66 -24.05 -11.58
C ASN A 197 -29.39 -25.22 -10.89
N ARG A 198 -28.72 -25.92 -9.96
CA ARG A 198 -29.36 -26.99 -9.16
C ARG A 198 -30.42 -26.47 -8.18
N ALA A 199 -30.31 -25.23 -7.70
CA ALA A 199 -31.34 -24.62 -6.87
C ALA A 199 -32.62 -24.31 -7.67
N TRP A 200 -32.49 -23.86 -8.92
CA TRP A 200 -33.64 -23.65 -9.83
C TRP A 200 -34.28 -24.95 -10.30
N GLU A 201 -33.48 -26.01 -10.50
CA GLU A 201 -33.98 -27.33 -10.93
C GLU A 201 -34.74 -28.08 -9.81
N LYS A 202 -34.49 -27.75 -8.54
CA LYS A 202 -35.20 -28.31 -7.38
C LYS A 202 -36.51 -27.60 -7.02
N GLU A 203 -36.85 -26.48 -7.68
CA GLU A 203 -38.17 -25.84 -7.59
C GLU A 203 -38.97 -25.94 -8.90
N PRO A 204 -39.36 -27.14 -9.37
CA PRO A 204 -40.30 -27.26 -10.48
C PRO A 204 -41.72 -27.01 -9.94
N GLY A 205 -42.16 -25.74 -9.84
CA GLY A 205 -43.56 -25.52 -9.46
C GLY A 205 -44.09 -24.12 -9.20
N LYS A 206 -43.31 -23.04 -9.26
CA LYS A 206 -43.85 -21.71 -8.94
C LYS A 206 -43.49 -20.65 -9.97
N GLY A 207 -44.41 -20.43 -10.91
CA GLY A 207 -44.44 -19.20 -11.69
C GLY A 207 -44.87 -19.35 -13.15
N ARG A 208 -46.16 -19.62 -13.39
CA ARG A 208 -46.81 -19.06 -14.58
C ARG A 208 -47.63 -17.85 -14.09
N PRO A 209 -47.34 -16.61 -14.52
CA PRO A 209 -48.21 -15.49 -14.20
C PRO A 209 -49.56 -15.67 -14.93
N PRO A 210 -50.68 -15.25 -14.34
CA PRO A 210 -51.97 -15.32 -15.02
C PRO A 210 -51.98 -14.34 -16.21
N GLU A 211 -52.28 -14.85 -17.40
CA GLU A 211 -52.59 -14.02 -18.56
C GLU A 211 -53.96 -13.35 -18.37
N PRO A 212 -54.15 -12.11 -18.90
CA PRO A 212 -55.38 -11.34 -18.77
C PRO A 212 -56.56 -11.91 -19.55
#